data_AF-A0A8H2X5W5-F1
#
_entry.id   AF-A0A8H2X5W5-F1
#
_cell.length_a   1.000
_cell.length_b   1.000
_cell.length_c   1.000
_cell.angle_alpha   90.00
_cell.angle_beta   90.00
_cell.angle_gamma   90.00
#
_symmetry.space_group_name_H-M   'P 1'
#
loop_
_entity.id
_entity.type
_entity.pdbx_description
1 polymer ?
#
loop_
_entity_poly.entity_id
_entity_poly.type
_entity_poly.pdbx_seq_one_letter_code
_entity_poly.pdbx_strand_id
1 'polypeptide(L)'
;MKGAIAVTLLAALPAALAALSASSLKVSDDTLTLPVSFDPIQAAYWTDLPNHRRTPFAVSPDGKSAFLAFLSAAKDAVYVQPVNPTTFAANGNAVKIANAKEAGGLVAHNDGFAIMVTLPVSGTDAPPNSTPVATLLRYKNGSQAWSTPLNGPGVHVSDGLSASPDMNGDLVYSAESGLYGAYFVVTGMWTGICDS
;
A
#
# COMPACT_ATOMS: atom_id res chain seq x y z
N MET A 1 -30.97 -46.75 33.97
CA MET A 1 -31.05 -46.29 32.57
C MET A 1 -31.45 -44.83 32.57
N LYS A 2 -30.64 -43.99 31.88
CA LYS A 2 -30.96 -42.65 31.35
C LYS A 2 -31.17 -41.54 32.40
N GLY A 3 -30.49 -40.40 32.37
CA GLY A 3 -29.48 -39.87 31.47
C GLY A 3 -29.10 -38.48 31.98
N ALA A 4 -27.81 -38.25 32.24
CA ALA A 4 -27.28 -36.97 32.68
C ALA A 4 -26.57 -36.32 31.49
N ILE A 5 -27.28 -35.56 30.65
CA ILE A 5 -26.67 -34.62 29.69
C ILE A 5 -27.67 -33.49 29.43
N ALA A 6 -27.55 -32.40 30.20
CA ALA A 6 -28.12 -31.06 29.96
C ALA A 6 -27.84 -30.33 31.29
N VAL A 7 -27.12 -29.22 31.40
CA VAL A 7 -26.92 -28.05 30.55
C VAL A 7 -25.61 -27.45 31.05
N THR A 8 -24.53 -27.44 30.26
CA THR A 8 -23.27 -26.81 30.71
C THR A 8 -22.48 -26.19 29.56
N LEU A 9 -23.19 -25.60 28.57
CA LEU A 9 -22.52 -24.86 27.49
C LEU A 9 -23.20 -23.54 27.12
N LEU A 10 -24.16 -23.05 27.92
CA LEU A 10 -24.85 -21.77 27.64
C LEU A 10 -24.54 -20.65 28.66
N ALA A 11 -23.73 -20.94 29.69
CA ALA A 11 -23.32 -19.95 30.69
C ALA A 11 -21.98 -19.26 30.35
N ALA A 12 -21.29 -19.69 29.29
CA ALA A 12 -19.98 -19.14 28.90
C ALA A 12 -20.07 -17.94 27.93
N LEU A 13 -21.23 -17.70 27.30
CA LEU A 13 -21.40 -16.58 26.37
C LEU A 13 -21.31 -15.18 27.01
N PRO A 14 -21.87 -14.91 28.22
CA PRO A 14 -21.78 -13.59 28.84
C PRO A 14 -20.36 -13.23 29.29
N ALA A 15 -19.58 -14.23 29.71
CA ALA A 15 -18.20 -14.02 30.16
C ALA A 15 -17.26 -13.67 28.99
N ALA A 16 -17.50 -14.24 27.80
CA ALA A 16 -16.77 -13.93 26.58
C ALA A 16 -17.08 -12.50 26.06
N LEU A 17 -18.31 -12.00 26.22
CA LEU A 17 -18.65 -10.60 25.89
C LEU A 17 -18.09 -9.60 26.93
N ALA A 18 -18.03 -9.96 28.21
CA ALA A 18 -17.48 -9.10 29.26
C ALA A 18 -15.95 -8.93 29.16
N ALA A 19 -15.25 -9.92 28.60
CA ALA A 19 -13.82 -9.88 28.31
C ALA A 19 -13.45 -8.92 27.15
N LEU A 20 -14.44 -8.47 26.37
CA LEU A 20 -14.28 -7.56 25.24
C LEU A 20 -14.93 -6.17 25.52
N SER A 21 -14.79 -5.66 26.74
CA SER A 21 -15.23 -4.30 27.10
C SER A 21 -14.21 -3.24 26.62
N ALA A 22 -14.58 -1.97 26.50
CA ALA A 22 -13.67 -0.91 26.02
C ALA A 22 -12.35 -0.81 26.85
N SER A 23 -12.37 -1.27 28.11
CA SER A 23 -11.19 -1.40 28.99
C SER A 23 -10.26 -2.60 28.66
N SER A 24 -10.71 -3.53 27.82
CA SER A 24 -9.89 -4.62 27.26
C SER A 24 -9.07 -4.16 26.05
N LEU A 25 -9.44 -3.03 25.43
CA LEU A 25 -8.67 -2.39 24.38
C LEU A 25 -7.67 -1.43 25.03
N LYS A 26 -6.38 -1.76 24.96
CA LYS A 26 -5.33 -0.78 25.24
C LYS A 26 -5.35 0.24 24.10
N VAL A 27 -5.95 1.40 24.33
CA VAL A 27 -5.78 2.57 23.47
C VAL A 27 -4.35 3.06 23.70
N SER A 28 -3.47 2.85 22.72
CA SER A 28 -2.15 3.49 22.71
C SER A 28 -2.32 4.93 22.25
N ASP A 29 -1.76 5.89 23.00
CA ASP A 29 -1.77 7.33 22.67
C ASP A 29 -0.93 7.70 21.43
N ASP A 30 -0.31 6.71 20.80
CA ASP A 30 0.53 6.83 19.62
C ASP A 30 -0.33 7.12 18.37
N THR A 31 -0.77 8.36 18.25
CA THR A 31 -1.51 8.87 17.10
C THR A 31 -0.58 9.66 16.18
N LEU A 32 -0.73 9.44 14.87
CA LEU A 32 0.00 10.18 13.84
C LEU A 32 -0.94 11.17 13.16
N THR A 33 -0.69 12.47 13.36
CA THR A 33 -1.34 13.51 12.56
C THR A 33 -0.76 13.52 11.15
N LEU A 34 -1.59 13.25 10.15
CA LEU A 34 -1.18 13.28 8.74
C LEU A 34 -1.18 14.72 8.19
N PRO A 35 -0.25 15.05 7.28
CA PRO A 35 -0.14 16.40 6.71
C PRO A 35 -1.27 16.73 5.72
N VAL A 36 -1.99 15.72 5.23
CA VAL A 36 -3.15 15.86 4.35
C VAL A 36 -4.22 14.87 4.75
N SER A 37 -5.47 15.14 4.34
CA SER A 37 -6.59 14.22 4.58
C SER A 37 -6.34 12.88 3.90
N PHE A 38 -6.67 11.80 4.61
CA PHE A 38 -6.58 10.42 4.17
C PHE A 38 -7.96 9.79 4.26
N ASP A 39 -8.35 9.08 3.21
CA ASP A 39 -9.57 8.26 3.19
C ASP A 39 -9.18 6.79 3.01
N PRO A 40 -9.33 5.94 4.06
CA PRO A 40 -8.96 4.54 4.01
C PRO A 40 -9.90 3.68 3.16
N ILE A 41 -11.10 4.18 2.82
CA ILE A 41 -12.11 3.42 2.08
C ILE A 41 -12.54 4.22 0.87
N GLN A 42 -12.07 3.82 -0.31
CA GLN A 42 -12.38 4.49 -1.55
C GLN A 42 -12.94 3.49 -2.55
N ALA A 43 -13.83 3.93 -3.43
CA ALA A 43 -14.36 3.07 -4.49
C ALA A 43 -13.22 2.40 -5.32
N ALA A 44 -13.36 1.11 -5.60
CA ALA A 44 -12.50 0.36 -6.53
C ALA A 44 -12.77 0.78 -7.98
N TYR A 45 -11.76 0.73 -8.85
CA TYR A 45 -11.92 1.24 -10.22
C TYR A 45 -12.90 0.43 -11.08
N TRP A 46 -13.13 -0.85 -10.77
CA TRP A 46 -13.87 -1.78 -11.63
C TRP A 46 -15.30 -2.09 -11.18
N THR A 47 -15.65 -1.77 -9.93
CA THR A 47 -16.98 -2.05 -9.35
C THR A 47 -17.66 -0.85 -8.74
N ASP A 48 -16.94 0.25 -8.54
CA ASP A 48 -17.37 1.40 -7.72
C ASP A 48 -17.74 1.07 -6.26
N LEU A 49 -17.51 -0.17 -5.82
CA LEU A 49 -17.79 -0.59 -4.46
C LEU A 49 -16.69 -0.13 -3.50
N PRO A 50 -17.02 0.12 -2.22
CA PRO A 50 -16.02 0.47 -1.20
C PRO A 50 -14.86 -0.52 -1.16
N ASN A 51 -13.63 -0.01 -1.27
CA ASN A 51 -12.40 -0.79 -1.23
C ASN A 51 -11.40 -0.17 -0.26
N HIS A 52 -10.69 -1.02 0.48
CA HIS A 52 -9.67 -0.57 1.40
C HIS A 52 -8.42 -0.14 0.64
N ARG A 53 -7.97 1.09 0.88
CA ARG A 53 -6.70 1.58 0.36
C ARG A 53 -5.57 1.17 1.29
N ARG A 54 -4.49 0.67 0.70
CA ARG A 54 -3.33 0.18 1.45
C ARG A 54 -2.57 1.36 2.06
N THR A 55 -2.06 1.13 3.27
CA THR A 55 -1.15 2.05 3.95
C THR A 55 0.12 1.33 4.40
N PRO A 56 1.03 1.00 3.46
CA PRO A 56 2.27 0.30 3.80
C PRO A 56 3.06 1.04 4.87
N PHE A 57 3.55 0.30 5.86
CA PHE A 57 4.42 0.81 6.91
C PHE A 57 5.68 -0.03 6.97
N ALA A 58 6.84 0.61 7.12
CA ALA A 58 8.11 -0.10 7.20
C ALA A 58 9.06 0.60 8.17
N VAL A 59 9.86 -0.20 8.89
CA VAL A 59 10.91 0.26 9.80
C VAL A 59 12.26 -0.11 9.20
N SER A 60 13.24 0.79 9.28
CA SER A 60 14.58 0.58 8.74
C SER A 60 15.28 -0.58 9.46
N PRO A 61 16.23 -1.28 8.80
CA PRO A 61 16.98 -2.37 9.42
C PRO A 61 17.69 -2.01 10.74
N ASP A 62 18.13 -0.76 10.90
CA ASP A 62 18.74 -0.28 12.15
C ASP A 62 17.73 0.15 13.23
N GLY A 63 16.43 0.10 12.93
CA GLY A 63 15.34 0.47 13.83
C GLY A 63 15.19 1.96 14.10
N LYS A 64 15.96 2.84 13.42
CA LYS A 64 16.01 4.28 13.73
C LYS A 64 15.03 5.12 12.94
N SER A 65 14.57 4.63 11.79
CA SER A 65 13.64 5.32 10.91
C SER A 65 12.44 4.44 10.61
N ALA A 66 11.27 5.03 10.49
CA ALA A 66 10.09 4.36 9.96
C ALA A 66 9.36 5.26 8.97
N PHE A 67 8.57 4.66 8.10
CA PHE A 67 7.84 5.36 7.07
C PHE A 67 6.43 4.78 6.93
N LEU A 68 5.43 5.65 6.80
CA LEU A 68 4.05 5.31 6.49
C LEU A 68 3.69 5.89 5.12
N ALA A 69 3.29 5.04 4.19
CA ALA A 69 2.76 5.45 2.90
C ALA A 69 1.23 5.47 2.93
N PHE A 70 0.60 6.49 2.31
CA PHE A 70 -0.85 6.59 2.18
C PHE A 70 -1.24 7.43 0.96
N LEU A 71 -2.39 7.12 0.36
CA LEU A 71 -2.98 7.90 -0.72
C LEU A 71 -3.77 9.09 -0.14
N SER A 72 -3.61 10.30 -0.68
CA SER A 72 -4.43 11.44 -0.26
C SER A 72 -5.92 11.17 -0.53
N ALA A 73 -6.81 11.75 0.30
CA ALA A 73 -8.25 11.70 0.06
C ALA A 73 -8.65 12.32 -1.29
N ALA A 74 -7.84 13.27 -1.79
CA ALA A 74 -8.01 13.88 -3.11
C ALA A 74 -7.58 12.96 -4.28
N LYS A 75 -6.93 11.82 -4.01
CA LYS A 75 -6.46 10.83 -5.00
C LYS A 75 -5.47 11.40 -6.03
N ASP A 76 -4.77 12.46 -5.64
CA ASP A 76 -3.82 13.20 -6.47
C ASP A 76 -2.38 12.77 -6.23
N ALA A 77 -2.07 12.13 -5.09
CA ALA A 77 -0.73 11.72 -4.73
C ALA A 77 -0.70 10.68 -3.61
N VAL A 78 0.32 9.83 -3.64
CA VAL A 78 0.76 9.05 -2.48
C VAL A 78 1.75 9.90 -1.69
N TYR A 79 1.56 9.95 -0.37
CA TYR A 79 2.48 10.57 0.57
C TYR A 79 3.22 9.48 1.34
N VAL A 80 4.51 9.70 1.58
CA VAL A 80 5.32 8.87 2.48
C VAL A 80 5.76 9.73 3.66
N GLN A 81 5.12 9.55 4.81
CA GLN A 81 5.39 10.26 6.04
C GLN A 81 6.52 9.54 6.80
N PRO A 82 7.66 10.19 7.07
CA PRO A 82 8.62 9.69 8.05
C PRO A 82 8.00 9.70 9.45
N VAL A 83 8.20 8.64 10.21
CA VAL A 83 7.61 8.42 11.52
C VAL A 83 8.70 8.03 12.51
N ASN A 84 8.58 8.51 13.75
CA ASN A 84 9.43 8.06 14.85
C ASN A 84 9.01 6.64 15.24
N PRO A 85 9.90 5.63 15.15
CA PRO A 85 9.54 4.23 15.41
C PRO A 85 9.18 3.94 16.87
N THR A 86 9.52 4.84 17.80
CA THR A 86 9.24 4.67 19.25
C THR A 86 7.95 5.35 19.67
N THR A 87 7.62 6.52 19.10
CA THR A 87 6.47 7.35 19.52
C THR A 87 5.37 7.44 18.48
N PHE A 88 5.59 6.89 17.27
CA PHE A 88 4.72 7.00 16.11
C PHE A 88 4.39 8.44 15.64
N ALA A 89 5.05 9.45 16.22
CA ALA A 89 4.88 10.84 15.80
C ALA A 89 5.57 11.11 14.45
N ALA A 90 5.09 12.12 13.72
CA ALA A 90 5.72 12.58 12.49
C ALA A 90 7.19 13.00 12.75
N ASN A 91 8.11 12.52 11.92
CA ASN A 91 9.55 12.79 12.02
C ASN A 91 10.08 13.51 10.78
N GLY A 92 9.52 14.68 10.48
CA GLY A 92 9.82 15.48 9.30
C GLY A 92 8.67 15.56 8.30
N ASN A 93 8.94 16.16 7.14
CA ASN A 93 7.93 16.37 6.11
C ASN A 93 7.64 15.10 5.31
N ALA A 94 6.38 14.87 4.98
CA ALA A 94 6.02 13.79 4.05
C ALA A 94 6.56 14.07 2.64
N VAL A 95 7.05 13.02 2.00
CA VAL A 95 7.41 13.03 0.58
C VAL A 95 6.13 12.88 -0.24
N LYS A 96 5.83 13.85 -1.11
CA LYS A 96 4.70 13.78 -2.06
C LYS A 96 5.15 13.11 -3.36
N ILE A 97 4.55 11.98 -3.70
CA ILE A 97 4.69 11.31 -5.00
C ILE A 97 3.46 11.69 -5.83
N ALA A 98 3.61 12.75 -6.62
CA ALA A 98 2.52 13.31 -7.41
C ALA A 98 1.97 12.31 -8.43
N ASN A 99 0.66 12.35 -8.64
CA ASN A 99 -0.12 11.50 -9.55
C ASN A 99 -0.14 10.01 -9.23
N ALA A 100 0.57 9.56 -8.20
CA ALA A 100 0.49 8.17 -7.76
C ALA A 100 -0.93 7.84 -7.27
N LYS A 101 -1.44 6.69 -7.71
CA LYS A 101 -2.83 6.27 -7.48
C LYS A 101 -2.98 5.28 -6.35
N GLU A 102 -1.92 4.56 -6.00
CA GLU A 102 -1.91 3.64 -4.87
C GLU A 102 -0.49 3.28 -4.44
N ALA A 103 -0.33 2.88 -3.18
CA ALA A 103 0.92 2.35 -2.63
C ALA A 103 0.82 0.82 -2.48
N GLY A 104 1.66 0.08 -3.21
CA GLY A 104 1.65 -1.38 -3.25
C GLY A 104 2.59 -2.07 -2.28
N GLY A 105 3.63 -1.38 -1.82
CA GLY A 105 4.59 -1.93 -0.87
C GLY A 105 5.64 -0.89 -0.55
N LEU A 106 6.26 -1.02 0.62
CA LEU A 106 7.22 -0.06 1.16
C LEU A 106 8.33 -0.82 1.88
N VAL A 107 9.56 -0.46 1.56
CA VAL A 107 10.77 -0.97 2.23
C VAL A 107 11.51 0.22 2.78
N ALA A 108 11.74 0.24 4.09
CA ALA A 108 12.60 1.23 4.72
C ALA A 108 14.06 0.80 4.61
N HIS A 109 14.93 1.78 4.36
CA HIS A 109 16.38 1.65 4.40
C HIS A 109 16.95 2.64 5.41
N ASN A 110 18.18 2.42 5.87
CA ASN A 110 18.83 3.34 6.81
C ASN A 110 19.06 4.75 6.22
N ASP A 111 19.06 4.89 4.88
CA ASP A 111 19.24 6.14 4.15
C ASP A 111 17.94 6.64 3.47
N GLY A 112 16.77 6.05 3.77
CA GLY A 112 15.48 6.46 3.20
C GLY A 112 14.52 5.29 2.97
N PHE A 113 13.87 5.22 1.82
CA PHE A 113 12.93 4.14 1.52
C PHE A 113 12.88 3.80 0.03
N ALA A 114 12.35 2.62 -0.28
CA ALA A 114 11.85 2.25 -1.59
C ALA A 114 10.35 2.00 -1.50
N ILE A 115 9.58 2.43 -2.51
CA ILE A 115 8.13 2.27 -2.53
C ILE A 115 7.69 1.84 -3.92
N MET A 116 6.79 0.86 -3.97
CA MET A 116 6.07 0.51 -5.18
C MET A 116 4.75 1.27 -5.20
N VAL A 117 4.50 2.01 -6.28
CA VAL A 117 3.27 2.77 -6.49
C VAL A 117 2.70 2.50 -7.87
N THR A 118 1.43 2.83 -8.09
CA THR A 118 0.86 2.92 -9.45
C THR A 118 0.93 4.36 -9.95
N LEU A 119 1.50 4.58 -11.14
CA LEU A 119 1.65 5.90 -11.76
C LEU A 119 1.10 5.92 -13.19
N PRO A 120 0.28 6.92 -13.56
CA PRO A 120 -0.07 7.15 -14.96
C PRO A 120 1.19 7.44 -15.78
N VAL A 121 1.25 6.88 -16.99
CA VAL A 121 2.30 7.14 -17.97
C VAL A 121 1.69 7.65 -19.26
N SER A 122 2.51 8.32 -20.09
CA SER A 122 2.12 8.85 -21.38
C SER A 122 3.11 8.45 -22.46
N GLY A 123 2.72 8.59 -23.73
CA GLY A 123 3.54 8.25 -24.88
C GLY A 123 3.03 7.04 -25.66
N THR A 124 3.86 6.53 -26.56
CA THR A 124 3.56 5.33 -27.34
C THR A 124 3.39 4.12 -26.42
N ASP A 125 2.42 3.27 -26.74
CA ASP A 125 2.07 2.07 -25.97
C ASP A 125 1.64 2.34 -24.52
N ALA A 126 1.41 3.61 -24.15
CA ALA A 126 0.87 3.96 -22.85
C ALA A 126 -0.54 3.40 -22.71
N PRO A 127 -0.90 2.90 -21.52
CA PRO A 127 -2.24 2.47 -21.22
C PRO A 127 -3.31 3.51 -21.58
N PRO A 128 -4.45 3.10 -22.19
CA PRO A 128 -5.54 4.01 -22.47
C PRO A 128 -6.10 4.64 -21.19
N ASN A 129 -6.72 5.81 -21.35
CA ASN A 129 -7.34 6.58 -20.26
C ASN A 129 -6.38 6.90 -19.09
N SER A 130 -5.07 6.95 -19.35
CA SER A 130 -4.04 7.16 -18.31
C SER A 130 -4.10 6.10 -17.21
N THR A 131 -4.50 4.87 -17.55
CA THR A 131 -4.53 3.76 -16.60
C THR A 131 -3.11 3.55 -16.05
N PRO A 132 -2.90 3.54 -14.73
CA PRO A 132 -1.56 3.60 -14.18
C PRO A 132 -0.80 2.26 -14.31
N VAL A 133 0.53 2.34 -14.25
CA VAL A 133 1.45 1.19 -14.26
C VAL A 133 2.18 1.11 -12.91
N ALA A 134 2.55 -0.09 -12.49
CA ALA A 134 3.36 -0.29 -11.31
C ALA A 134 4.78 0.25 -11.53
N THR A 135 5.26 1.05 -10.59
CA THR A 135 6.58 1.69 -10.65
C THR A 135 7.24 1.59 -9.28
N LEU A 136 8.47 1.11 -9.25
CA LEU A 136 9.31 1.11 -8.06
C LEU A 136 10.12 2.40 -8.02
N LEU A 137 10.02 3.13 -6.91
CA LEU A 137 10.73 4.37 -6.65
C LEU A 137 11.68 4.19 -5.48
N ARG A 138 12.86 4.80 -5.56
CA ARG A 138 13.81 4.87 -4.44
C ARG A 138 14.07 6.29 -4.03
N TYR A 139 13.93 6.58 -2.74
CA TYR A 139 14.25 7.87 -2.14
C TYR A 139 15.40 7.73 -1.16
N LYS A 140 16.52 8.42 -1.42
CA LYS A 140 17.69 8.48 -0.54
C LYS A 140 17.85 9.89 -0.01
N ASN A 141 18.06 10.03 1.29
CA ASN A 141 18.28 11.32 1.96
C ASN A 141 17.25 12.39 1.55
N GLY A 142 15.97 12.00 1.46
CA GLY A 142 14.86 12.88 1.11
C GLY A 142 14.64 13.17 -0.38
N SER A 143 15.48 12.66 -1.28
CA SER A 143 15.36 12.89 -2.73
C SER A 143 15.20 11.58 -3.51
N GLN A 144 14.48 11.62 -4.63
CA GLN A 144 14.34 10.45 -5.50
C GLN A 144 15.69 10.13 -6.14
N ALA A 145 16.21 8.94 -5.87
CA ALA A 145 17.45 8.41 -6.45
C ALA A 145 17.19 7.76 -7.82
N TRP A 146 16.11 7.00 -7.95
CA TRP A 146 15.71 6.37 -9.22
C TRP A 146 14.23 6.00 -9.24
N SER A 147 13.74 5.72 -10.44
CA SER A 147 12.38 5.26 -10.75
C SER A 147 12.45 4.17 -11.82
N THR A 148 11.73 3.08 -11.64
CA THR A 148 11.75 1.94 -12.56
C THR A 148 10.32 1.40 -12.74
N PRO A 149 9.71 1.56 -13.91
CA PRO A 149 8.47 0.89 -14.25
C PRO A 149 8.64 -0.63 -14.20
N LEU A 150 7.67 -1.34 -13.62
CA LEU A 150 7.66 -2.80 -13.52
C LEU A 150 6.75 -3.45 -14.58
N ASN A 151 5.91 -2.65 -15.23
CA ASN A 151 5.10 -3.02 -16.40
C ASN A 151 4.81 -1.77 -17.26
N GLY A 152 4.08 -1.96 -18.36
CA GLY A 152 3.74 -0.89 -19.29
C GLY A 152 4.73 -0.70 -20.44
N PRO A 153 4.82 0.51 -21.01
CA PRO A 153 5.64 0.78 -22.20
C PRO A 153 7.09 0.34 -22.02
N GLY A 154 7.60 -0.45 -22.97
CA GLY A 154 8.99 -0.92 -22.97
C GLY A 154 9.33 -1.99 -21.93
N VAL A 155 8.37 -2.45 -21.12
CA VAL A 155 8.59 -3.44 -20.07
C VAL A 155 7.81 -4.72 -20.41
N HIS A 156 8.52 -5.84 -20.50
CA HIS A 156 7.92 -7.15 -20.84
C HIS A 156 7.09 -7.12 -22.14
N VAL A 157 7.54 -6.36 -23.15
CA VAL A 157 6.77 -6.10 -24.39
C VAL A 157 6.40 -7.39 -25.14
N SER A 158 7.23 -8.42 -25.07
CA SER A 158 6.96 -9.75 -25.63
C SER A 158 5.74 -10.45 -25.01
N ASP A 159 5.40 -10.08 -23.78
CA ASP A 159 4.34 -10.69 -22.98
C ASP A 159 3.02 -9.92 -23.12
N GLY A 160 3.02 -8.87 -23.95
CA GLY A 160 1.89 -7.99 -24.20
C GLY A 160 1.94 -6.70 -23.37
N LEU A 161 1.27 -5.66 -23.87
CA LEU A 161 1.14 -4.41 -23.12
C LEU A 161 0.25 -4.62 -21.90
N SER A 162 0.63 -4.04 -20.77
CA SER A 162 -0.04 -4.26 -19.51
C SER A 162 -0.09 -2.98 -18.65
N ALA A 163 -1.04 -2.95 -17.72
CA ALA A 163 -1.16 -1.90 -16.71
C ALA A 163 -1.53 -2.47 -15.35
N SER A 164 -1.56 -1.60 -14.34
CA SER A 164 -1.89 -1.94 -12.95
C SER A 164 -2.89 -0.92 -12.40
N PRO A 165 -4.17 -1.01 -12.81
CA PRO A 165 -5.20 -0.03 -12.45
C PRO A 165 -5.53 0.04 -10.96
N ASP A 166 -5.43 -1.07 -10.23
CA ASP A 166 -5.45 -1.15 -8.77
C ASP A 166 -4.26 -1.98 -8.30
N MET A 167 -3.83 -1.77 -7.06
CA MET A 167 -2.60 -2.32 -6.53
C MET A 167 -2.84 -3.28 -5.37
N ASN A 168 -2.76 -4.58 -5.68
CA ASN A 168 -2.69 -5.67 -4.71
C ASN A 168 -1.26 -6.22 -4.65
N GLY A 169 -0.32 -5.38 -4.25
CA GLY A 169 1.10 -5.70 -4.29
C GLY A 169 1.72 -6.09 -2.95
N ASP A 170 2.95 -6.56 -3.02
CA ASP A 170 3.90 -6.62 -1.91
C ASP A 170 5.31 -6.28 -2.42
N LEU A 171 6.13 -5.69 -1.56
CA LEU A 171 7.50 -5.29 -1.89
C LEU A 171 8.42 -5.70 -0.75
N VAL A 172 9.43 -6.49 -1.10
CA VAL A 172 10.47 -6.94 -0.18
C VAL A 172 11.86 -6.63 -0.75
N TYR A 173 12.86 -6.56 0.13
CA TYR A 173 14.26 -6.34 -0.26
C TYR A 173 15.15 -7.38 0.38
N SER A 174 16.04 -7.97 -0.41
CA SER A 174 17.09 -8.87 0.06
C SER A 174 18.41 -8.11 0.13
N ALA A 175 18.91 -7.87 1.34
CA ALA A 175 20.20 -7.23 1.54
C ALA A 175 21.38 -8.07 1.02
N GLU A 176 21.23 -9.39 1.01
CA GLU A 176 22.24 -10.34 0.52
C GLU A 176 22.42 -10.24 -1.00
N SER A 177 21.31 -10.21 -1.76
CA SER A 177 21.36 -10.12 -3.22
C SER A 177 21.38 -8.68 -3.75
N GLY A 178 20.98 -7.71 -2.92
CA GLY A 178 20.79 -6.32 -3.34
C GLY A 178 19.55 -6.10 -4.22
N LEU A 179 18.63 -7.06 -4.26
CA LEU A 179 17.45 -7.05 -5.14
C LEU A 179 16.15 -6.80 -4.39
N TYR A 180 15.21 -6.17 -5.09
CA TYR A 180 13.81 -6.08 -4.67
C TYR A 180 13.01 -7.23 -5.28
N GLY A 181 12.20 -7.87 -4.46
CA GLY A 181 11.12 -8.74 -4.92
C GLY A 181 9.81 -7.96 -4.89
N ALA A 182 9.12 -7.88 -6.02
CA ALA A 182 7.81 -7.24 -6.12
C ALA A 182 6.79 -8.25 -6.62
N TYR A 183 5.67 -8.35 -5.91
CA TYR A 183 4.46 -9.02 -6.36
C TYR A 183 3.42 -7.94 -6.62
N PHE A 184 2.72 -7.99 -7.76
CA PHE A 184 1.64 -7.07 -8.08
C PHE A 184 0.76 -7.64 -9.18
N VAL A 185 -0.47 -7.12 -9.30
CA VAL A 185 -1.42 -7.54 -10.32
C VAL A 185 -1.23 -6.69 -11.57
N VAL A 186 -1.25 -7.36 -12.72
CA VAL A 186 -1.29 -6.73 -14.03
C VAL A 186 -2.57 -7.10 -14.76
N THR A 187 -3.08 -6.17 -15.55
CA THR A 187 -4.12 -6.43 -16.54
C THR A 187 -3.49 -6.31 -17.92
N GLY A 188 -3.76 -7.29 -18.79
CA GLY A 188 -3.41 -7.18 -20.20
C GLY A 188 -4.22 -6.04 -20.85
N MET A 189 -3.61 -5.34 -21.78
CA MET A 189 -4.24 -4.26 -22.52
C MET A 189 -4.38 -4.66 -23.98
N TRP A 190 -5.62 -4.69 -24.43
CA TRP A 190 -5.93 -4.90 -25.83
C TRP A 190 -5.74 -3.59 -26.59
N THR A 191 -4.81 -3.57 -27.55
CA THR A 191 -4.59 -2.43 -28.46
C THR A 191 -5.33 -2.56 -29.78
N GLY A 192 -6.14 -3.61 -29.97
CA GLY A 192 -6.88 -3.78 -31.22
C GLY A 192 -8.02 -2.79 -31.35
N ILE A 193 -7.94 -1.97 -32.40
CA ILE A 193 -9.04 -1.22 -33.00
C ILE A 193 -10.19 -2.21 -33.22
N CYS A 194 -11.34 -2.00 -32.58
CA CYS A 194 -12.58 -2.50 -33.16
C CYS A 194 -12.81 -1.67 -34.41
N ASP A 195 -12.49 -2.20 -35.59
CA ASP A 195 -13.12 -1.71 -36.81
C ASP A 195 -14.61 -2.02 -36.63
N SER A 196 -15.37 -0.99 -36.27
CA SER A 196 -16.82 -0.95 -36.36
C SER A 196 -17.22 -0.27 -37.65
#